data_AF-A0A932IFD6-F1
#
_entry.id   AF-A0A932IFD6-F1
#
_cell.length_a   1.000
_cell.length_b   1.000
_cell.length_c   1.000
_cell.angle_alpha   90.00
_cell.angle_beta   90.00
_cell.angle_gamma   90.00
#
_symmetry.space_group_name_H-M   'P 1'
#
loop_
_entity.id
_entity.type
_entity.pdbx_description
1 polymer ?
#
loop_
_entity_poly.entity_id
_entity_poly.type
_entity_poly.pdbx_seq_one_letter_code
_entity_poly.pdbx_strand_id
1 'polypeptide(L)'
;MSQRRWQPPPMETPAEAKPKVTVDEQVVRKMLKVNPELRKGRTTYQVKKSLEQGAPVAQSPAEAAPGSATPPTSDASGQLQDAVDFFVRGKMGELKSKRAEILARRKALDADEQQLAATYREQVVSFVSLLDASTVERHGRAALAKHAEFLGEVGLTPAALVDLLRKNRGRS
;
A
#
# COMPACT_ATOMS: atom_id res chain seq x y z
N MET A 1 60.78 -18.02 -60.20
CA MET A 1 59.59 -17.16 -60.37
C MET A 1 58.51 -17.69 -59.44
N SER A 2 58.41 -17.13 -58.24
CA SER A 2 57.64 -17.72 -57.13
C SER A 2 56.27 -17.05 -57.02
N GLN A 3 55.22 -17.75 -57.48
CA GLN A 3 53.83 -17.34 -57.31
C GLN A 3 53.42 -17.49 -55.83
N ARG A 4 53.30 -16.35 -55.13
CA ARG A 4 52.74 -16.31 -53.77
C ARG A 4 51.22 -16.48 -53.87
N ARG A 5 50.71 -17.63 -53.39
CA ARG A 5 49.28 -17.87 -53.20
C ARG A 5 48.78 -16.95 -52.08
N TRP A 6 47.76 -16.17 -52.37
CA TRP A 6 47.05 -15.33 -51.41
C TRP A 6 46.29 -16.23 -50.41
N GLN A 7 46.53 -16.06 -49.11
CA GLN A 7 45.74 -16.69 -48.04
C GLN A 7 44.82 -15.64 -47.42
N PRO A 8 43.49 -15.88 -47.36
CA PRO A 8 42.61 -15.02 -46.59
C PRO A 8 42.90 -15.17 -45.08
N PRO A 9 42.75 -14.08 -44.29
CA PRO A 9 42.90 -14.14 -42.84
C PRO A 9 41.84 -15.09 -42.22
N PRO A 10 42.17 -15.76 -41.10
CA PRO A 10 41.20 -16.61 -40.41
C PRO A 10 40.01 -15.77 -39.97
N MET A 11 38.80 -16.17 -40.40
CA MET A 11 37.58 -15.62 -39.81
C MET A 11 37.58 -15.96 -38.34
N GLU A 12 37.72 -14.95 -37.49
CA GLU A 12 37.35 -15.04 -36.08
C GLU A 12 35.87 -15.42 -36.06
N THR A 13 35.60 -16.69 -35.78
CA THR A 13 34.29 -17.11 -35.32
C THR A 13 33.94 -16.21 -34.14
N PRO A 14 32.81 -15.48 -34.15
CA PRO A 14 32.39 -14.73 -32.99
C PRO A 14 32.16 -15.76 -31.88
N ALA A 15 33.14 -15.87 -30.99
CA ALA A 15 33.05 -16.64 -29.78
C ALA A 15 31.76 -16.20 -29.08
N GLU A 16 30.90 -17.18 -28.81
CA GLU A 16 29.63 -17.06 -28.12
C GLU A 16 29.71 -16.01 -27.01
N ALA A 17 29.22 -14.80 -27.29
CA ALA A 17 28.92 -13.82 -26.28
C ALA A 17 27.73 -14.35 -25.50
N LYS A 18 27.99 -15.24 -24.53
CA LYS A 18 27.03 -15.60 -23.49
C LYS A 18 26.44 -14.28 -22.98
N PRO A 19 25.12 -14.05 -23.06
CA PRO A 19 24.53 -12.80 -22.64
C PRO A 19 24.93 -12.60 -21.19
N LYS A 20 25.71 -11.55 -20.94
CA LYS A 20 26.14 -11.16 -19.59
C LYS A 20 24.90 -10.63 -18.90
N VAL A 21 24.09 -11.52 -18.32
CA VAL A 21 22.88 -11.18 -17.57
C VAL A 21 23.35 -10.39 -16.35
N THR A 22 23.26 -9.07 -16.41
CA THR A 22 23.53 -8.21 -15.25
C THR A 22 22.26 -8.16 -14.42
N VAL A 23 22.32 -8.73 -13.21
CA VAL A 23 21.20 -8.72 -12.28
C VAL A 23 21.34 -7.51 -11.37
N ASP A 24 20.31 -6.68 -11.25
CA ASP A 24 20.33 -5.53 -10.35
C ASP A 24 20.45 -5.99 -8.88
N GLU A 25 21.34 -5.36 -8.14
CA GLU A 25 21.55 -5.62 -6.72
C GLU A 25 20.28 -5.38 -5.89
N GLN A 26 19.44 -4.41 -6.29
CA GLN A 26 18.17 -4.17 -5.63
C GLN A 26 17.22 -5.36 -5.77
N VAL A 27 17.25 -6.06 -6.91
CA VAL A 27 16.47 -7.27 -7.16
C VAL A 27 16.98 -8.41 -6.29
N VAL A 28 18.30 -8.59 -6.18
CA VAL A 28 18.91 -9.61 -5.30
C VAL A 28 18.57 -9.35 -3.82
N ARG A 29 18.60 -8.09 -3.37
CA ARG A 29 18.19 -7.73 -1.99
C ARG A 29 16.72 -8.03 -1.73
N LYS A 30 15.84 -7.76 -2.69
CA LYS A 30 14.41 -8.10 -2.60
C LYS A 30 14.20 -9.62 -2.61
N MET A 31 14.92 -10.36 -3.46
CA MET A 31 14.88 -11.84 -3.49
C MET A 31 15.32 -12.44 -2.15
N LEU A 32 16.41 -11.96 -1.55
CA LEU A 32 16.90 -12.45 -0.26
C LEU A 32 15.96 -12.10 0.91
N LYS A 33 15.16 -11.03 0.80
CA LYS A 33 14.12 -10.70 1.79
C LYS A 33 12.93 -11.67 1.71
N VAL A 34 12.62 -12.16 0.51
CA VAL A 34 11.52 -13.10 0.28
C VAL A 34 11.94 -14.55 0.54
N ASN A 35 13.19 -14.90 0.26
CA ASN A 35 13.73 -16.24 0.48
C ASN A 35 15.10 -16.17 1.21
N PRO A 36 15.10 -16.18 2.56
CA PRO A 36 16.32 -16.07 3.36
C PRO A 36 17.22 -17.32 3.24
N GLU A 37 16.69 -18.46 2.77
CA GLU A 37 17.44 -19.70 2.57
C GLU A 37 18.52 -19.57 1.48
N LEU A 38 18.35 -18.62 0.55
CA LEU A 38 19.36 -18.29 -0.46
C LEU A 38 20.59 -17.58 0.15
N ARG A 39 20.48 -17.11 1.39
CA ARG A 39 21.52 -16.39 2.12
C ARG A 39 22.39 -17.30 3.01
N LYS A 40 22.18 -18.63 3.03
CA LYS A 40 22.91 -19.60 3.88
C LYS A 40 24.44 -19.44 3.81
N GLY A 41 24.97 -18.51 4.62
CA GLY A 41 26.38 -18.12 4.65
C GLY A 41 26.90 -17.22 3.52
N ARG A 42 26.06 -16.73 2.59
CA ARG A 42 26.53 -15.94 1.41
C ARG A 42 26.12 -14.47 1.49
N THR A 43 27.02 -13.58 1.06
CA THR A 43 26.70 -12.14 0.96
C THR A 43 25.84 -11.84 -0.27
N THR A 44 25.10 -10.73 -0.24
CA THR A 44 24.29 -10.25 -1.38
C THR A 44 25.09 -10.19 -2.68
N TYR A 45 26.36 -9.79 -2.59
CA TYR A 45 27.28 -9.73 -3.73
C TYR A 45 27.64 -11.12 -4.29
N GLN A 46 27.81 -12.13 -3.43
CA GLN A 46 28.09 -13.51 -3.86
C GLN A 46 26.87 -14.16 -4.53
N VAL A 47 25.67 -13.83 -4.05
CA VAL A 47 24.41 -14.28 -4.69
C VAL A 47 24.21 -13.59 -6.03
N LYS A 48 24.47 -12.28 -6.12
CA LYS A 48 24.48 -11.53 -7.39
C LYS A 48 25.45 -12.15 -8.39
N LYS A 49 26.70 -12.36 -7.99
CA LYS A 49 27.75 -12.92 -8.85
C LYS A 49 27.43 -14.35 -9.31
N SER A 50 26.83 -15.18 -8.47
CA SER A 50 26.42 -16.54 -8.85
C SER A 50 25.23 -16.57 -9.81
N LEU A 51 24.26 -15.65 -9.64
CA LEU A 51 23.15 -15.46 -10.57
C LEU A 51 23.62 -14.93 -11.94
N GLU A 52 24.54 -13.95 -11.95
CA GLU A 52 25.14 -13.41 -13.18
C GLU A 52 26.03 -14.43 -13.91
N GLN A 53 26.61 -15.38 -13.19
CA GLN A 53 27.41 -16.48 -13.75
C GLN A 53 26.58 -17.66 -14.24
N GLY A 54 25.25 -17.61 -14.12
CA GLY A 54 24.36 -18.70 -14.51
C GLY A 54 24.59 -19.98 -13.71
N ALA A 55 25.17 -19.89 -12.51
CA ALA A 55 25.36 -21.06 -11.67
C ALA A 55 23.96 -21.58 -11.27
N PRO A 56 23.63 -22.87 -11.52
CA PRO A 56 22.43 -23.44 -10.96
C PRO A 56 22.51 -23.24 -9.45
N VAL A 57 21.46 -22.70 -8.85
CA VAL A 57 21.27 -22.66 -7.40
C VAL A 57 20.97 -24.10 -6.98
N ALA A 58 21.96 -24.97 -7.16
CA ALA A 58 21.92 -26.36 -6.82
C ALA A 58 22.10 -26.44 -5.31
N GLN A 59 21.03 -26.90 -4.67
CA GLN A 59 21.11 -27.85 -3.57
C GLN A 59 22.33 -28.76 -3.78
N SER A 60 23.14 -28.92 -2.74
CA SER A 60 24.31 -29.80 -2.77
C SER A 60 24.37 -30.53 -1.43
N PRO A 61 24.91 -31.76 -1.32
CA PRO A 61 25.22 -32.77 -2.34
C PRO A 61 24.56 -34.14 -2.05
N ALA A 62 24.31 -34.97 -3.07
CA ALA A 62 24.16 -36.41 -2.87
C ALA A 62 24.62 -37.20 -4.09
N GLU A 63 25.47 -38.17 -3.77
CA GLU A 63 26.17 -39.18 -4.54
C GLU A 63 25.25 -40.09 -5.38
N ALA A 64 25.81 -40.59 -6.48
CA ALA A 64 25.52 -41.86 -7.17
C ALA A 64 24.26 -42.03 -8.06
N ALA A 65 24.55 -42.27 -9.35
CA ALA A 65 24.05 -43.34 -10.23
C ALA A 65 23.46 -42.86 -11.58
N PRO A 66 23.94 -43.39 -12.73
CA PRO A 66 23.43 -43.05 -14.06
C PRO A 66 22.21 -43.94 -14.36
N GLY A 67 21.02 -43.40 -14.10
CA GLY A 67 19.75 -44.05 -14.42
C GLY A 67 18.83 -43.04 -15.09
N SER A 68 18.52 -43.32 -16.35
CA SER A 68 17.49 -42.67 -17.17
C SER A 68 16.32 -42.09 -16.37
N ALA A 69 16.29 -40.76 -16.27
CA ALA A 69 15.07 -40.00 -16.10
C ALA A 69 15.17 -38.81 -17.05
N THR A 70 14.32 -38.81 -18.06
CA THR A 70 13.98 -37.62 -18.84
C THR A 70 13.89 -36.41 -17.91
N PRO A 71 14.54 -35.28 -18.22
CA PRO A 71 14.30 -34.06 -17.46
C PRO A 71 12.79 -33.81 -17.53
N PRO A 72 12.08 -33.61 -16.41
CA PRO A 72 10.76 -33.03 -16.51
C PRO A 72 10.99 -31.70 -17.22
N THR A 73 10.46 -31.56 -18.42
CA THR A 73 10.29 -30.26 -19.08
C THR A 73 9.42 -29.47 -18.13
N SER A 74 10.04 -28.78 -17.16
CA SER A 74 9.31 -27.94 -16.26
C SER A 74 8.83 -26.78 -17.11
N ASP A 75 7.51 -26.65 -17.23
CA ASP A 75 6.88 -25.43 -17.72
C ASP A 75 7.23 -24.32 -16.73
N ALA A 76 8.43 -23.77 -16.86
CA ALA A 76 8.94 -22.67 -16.06
C ALA A 76 8.02 -21.43 -16.21
N SER A 77 7.32 -21.34 -17.34
CA SER A 77 6.22 -20.42 -17.59
C SER A 77 5.03 -20.65 -16.66
N GLY A 78 4.58 -21.90 -16.49
CA GLY A 78 3.47 -22.26 -15.60
C GLY A 78 3.82 -22.01 -14.13
N GLN A 79 5.00 -22.40 -13.69
CA GLN A 79 5.47 -22.15 -12.31
C GLN A 79 5.62 -20.66 -12.01
N LEU A 80 6.09 -19.86 -12.97
CA LEU A 80 6.16 -18.40 -12.82
C LEU A 80 4.75 -17.79 -12.74
N GLN A 81 3.83 -18.25 -13.57
CA GLN A 81 2.46 -17.75 -13.60
C GLN A 81 1.73 -18.06 -12.29
N ASP A 82 1.87 -19.28 -11.76
CA ASP A 82 1.31 -19.66 -10.46
C ASP A 82 1.91 -18.84 -9.30
N ALA A 83 3.22 -18.57 -9.34
CA ALA A 83 3.89 -17.75 -8.34
C ALA A 83 3.41 -16.28 -8.38
N VAL A 84 3.24 -15.72 -9.58
CA VAL A 84 2.69 -14.37 -9.78
C VAL A 84 1.24 -14.31 -9.30
N ASP A 85 0.41 -15.29 -9.68
CA ASP A 85 -0.99 -15.35 -9.27
C ASP A 85 -1.15 -15.48 -7.76
N PHE A 86 -0.34 -16.33 -7.11
CA PHE A 86 -0.32 -16.44 -5.66
C PHE A 86 0.06 -15.11 -4.99
N PHE A 87 1.12 -14.45 -5.49
CA PHE A 87 1.57 -13.17 -4.96
C PHE A 87 0.51 -12.08 -5.13
N VAL A 88 -0.08 -11.96 -6.32
CA VAL A 88 -1.12 -10.97 -6.63
C VAL A 88 -2.37 -11.24 -5.78
N ARG A 89 -2.81 -12.49 -5.63
CA ARG A 89 -3.95 -12.85 -4.77
C ARG A 89 -3.66 -12.51 -3.31
N GLY A 90 -2.47 -12.84 -2.80
CA GLY A 90 -2.04 -12.50 -1.45
C GLY A 90 -2.05 -10.99 -1.20
N LYS A 91 -1.48 -10.21 -2.14
CA LYS A 91 -1.46 -8.75 -2.07
C LYS A 91 -2.84 -8.12 -2.22
N MET A 92 -3.70 -8.69 -3.06
CA MET A 92 -5.08 -8.23 -3.21
C MET A 92 -5.89 -8.49 -1.94
N GLY A 93 -5.70 -9.63 -1.27
CA GLY A 93 -6.29 -9.92 0.03
C GLY A 93 -5.84 -8.92 1.09
N GLU A 94 -4.53 -8.67 1.18
CA GLU A 94 -3.95 -7.69 2.11
C GLU A 94 -4.50 -6.27 1.86
N LEU A 95 -4.59 -5.87 0.58
CA LEU A 95 -5.14 -4.57 0.19
C LEU A 95 -6.62 -4.45 0.56
N LYS A 96 -7.42 -5.47 0.29
CA LYS A 96 -8.86 -5.49 0.65
C LYS A 96 -9.05 -5.39 2.16
N SER A 97 -8.26 -6.13 2.94
CA SER A 97 -8.29 -6.07 4.40
C SER A 97 -7.96 -4.68 4.92
N LYS A 98 -6.84 -4.10 4.48
CA LYS A 98 -6.43 -2.73 4.87
C LYS A 98 -7.45 -1.68 4.46
N ARG A 99 -8.05 -1.82 3.27
CA ARG A 99 -9.11 -0.91 2.82
C ARG A 99 -10.35 -1.02 3.69
N ALA A 100 -10.76 -2.24 4.06
CA ALA A 100 -11.89 -2.45 4.96
C ALA A 100 -11.63 -1.83 6.35
N GLU A 101 -10.41 -2.00 6.88
CA GLU A 101 -9.99 -1.39 8.14
C GLU A 101 -10.04 0.15 8.09
N ILE A 102 -9.53 0.76 7.01
CA ILE A 102 -9.60 2.23 6.81
C ILE A 102 -11.04 2.70 6.76
N LEU A 103 -11.92 1.98 6.06
CA LEU A 103 -13.34 2.34 5.99
C LEU A 103 -14.02 2.23 7.36
N ALA A 104 -13.70 1.20 8.15
CA ALA A 104 -14.21 1.06 9.51
C ALA A 104 -13.74 2.21 10.41
N ARG A 105 -12.46 2.58 10.34
CA ARG A 105 -11.91 3.72 11.09
C ARG A 105 -12.57 5.04 10.69
N ARG A 106 -12.83 5.27 9.40
CA ARG A 106 -13.57 6.46 8.94
C ARG A 106 -14.96 6.52 9.54
N LYS A 107 -15.72 5.43 9.49
CA LYS A 107 -17.06 5.38 10.11
C LYS A 107 -17.03 5.65 11.61
N ALA A 108 -16.00 5.17 12.31
CA ALA A 108 -15.83 5.46 13.74
C ALA A 108 -15.55 6.96 13.97
N LEU A 109 -14.65 7.56 13.20
CA LEU A 109 -14.38 9.00 13.27
C LEU A 109 -15.62 9.84 12.93
N ASP A 110 -16.37 9.47 11.90
CA ASP A 110 -17.61 10.17 11.54
C ASP A 110 -18.64 10.10 12.69
N ALA A 111 -18.70 8.98 13.41
CA ALA A 111 -19.57 8.83 14.58
C ALA A 111 -19.08 9.67 15.78
N ASP A 112 -17.77 9.69 16.03
CA ASP A 112 -17.16 10.50 17.08
C ASP A 112 -17.37 12.00 16.81
N GLU A 113 -17.20 12.44 15.55
CA GLU A 113 -17.47 13.82 15.12
C GLU A 113 -18.95 14.20 15.34
N GLN A 114 -19.88 13.31 14.98
CA GLN A 114 -21.31 13.54 15.23
C GLN A 114 -21.65 13.63 16.72
N GLN A 115 -21.02 12.79 17.55
CA GLN A 115 -21.21 12.81 19.00
C GLN A 115 -20.66 14.09 19.63
N LEU A 116 -19.49 14.55 19.18
CA LEU A 116 -18.91 15.83 19.62
C LEU A 116 -19.81 16.99 19.21
N ALA A 117 -20.25 17.03 17.95
CA ALA A 117 -21.16 18.05 17.46
C ALA A 117 -22.48 18.09 18.26
N ALA A 118 -23.05 16.93 18.59
CA ALA A 118 -24.24 16.83 19.44
C ALA A 118 -23.99 17.38 20.85
N THR A 119 -22.85 17.04 21.46
CA THR A 119 -22.47 17.51 22.79
C THR A 119 -22.34 19.03 22.83
N TYR A 120 -21.62 19.63 21.88
CA TYR A 120 -21.46 21.08 21.81
C TYR A 120 -22.77 21.78 21.48
N ARG A 121 -23.60 21.19 20.61
CA ARG A 121 -24.94 21.70 20.33
C ARG A 121 -25.78 21.79 21.60
N GLU A 122 -25.80 20.75 22.43
CA GLU A 122 -26.51 20.74 23.71
C GLU A 122 -25.95 21.78 24.69
N GLN A 123 -24.63 21.94 24.76
CA GLN A 123 -23.98 22.96 25.58
C GLN A 123 -24.36 24.38 25.15
N VAL A 124 -24.38 24.66 23.84
CA VAL A 124 -24.81 25.96 23.31
C VAL A 124 -26.29 26.21 23.63
N VAL A 125 -27.16 25.23 23.39
CA VAL A 125 -28.60 25.36 23.68
C VAL A 125 -28.84 25.61 25.18
N SER A 126 -28.18 24.82 26.04
CA SER A 126 -28.31 24.97 27.50
C SER A 126 -27.79 26.34 27.97
N PHE A 127 -26.62 26.80 27.50
CA PHE A 127 -26.09 28.11 27.85
C PHE A 127 -27.06 29.23 27.47
N VAL A 128 -27.56 29.26 26.23
CA VAL A 128 -28.47 30.32 25.79
C VAL A 128 -29.82 30.22 26.51
N SER A 129 -30.24 29.03 26.94
CA SER A 129 -31.45 28.85 27.75
C SER A 129 -31.37 29.49 29.14
N LEU A 130 -30.18 29.73 29.67
CA LEU A 130 -29.96 30.45 30.94
C LEU A 130 -30.07 31.98 30.78
N LEU A 131 -30.01 32.50 29.55
CA LEU A 131 -30.07 33.93 29.28
C LEU A 131 -31.52 34.44 29.26
N ASP A 132 -31.72 35.73 29.55
CA ASP A 132 -33.03 36.37 29.52
C ASP A 132 -33.72 36.22 28.14
N ALA A 133 -34.99 35.84 28.17
CA ALA A 133 -35.75 35.53 26.96
C ALA A 133 -35.97 36.74 26.06
N SER A 134 -36.33 37.88 26.64
CA SER A 134 -36.61 39.10 25.88
C SER A 134 -35.35 39.62 25.19
N THR A 135 -34.19 39.46 25.84
CA THR A 135 -32.89 39.85 25.33
C THR A 135 -32.43 38.93 24.19
N VAL A 136 -32.60 37.61 24.35
CA VAL A 136 -32.25 36.63 23.30
C VAL A 136 -33.14 36.79 22.07
N GLU A 137 -34.43 37.09 22.21
CA GLU A 137 -35.31 37.32 21.07
C GLU A 137 -34.95 38.59 20.29
N ARG A 138 -34.57 39.67 20.99
CA ARG A 138 -34.24 40.96 20.36
C ARG A 138 -32.84 40.99 19.76
N HIS A 139 -31.85 40.42 20.45
CA HIS A 139 -30.43 40.56 20.09
C HIS A 139 -29.73 39.24 19.78
N GLY A 140 -30.32 38.09 20.15
CA GLY A 140 -29.69 36.79 20.04
C GLY A 140 -29.32 36.42 18.60
N ARG A 141 -30.17 36.71 17.61
CA ARG A 141 -29.86 36.43 16.19
C ARG A 141 -28.60 37.17 15.72
N ALA A 142 -28.49 38.46 16.04
CA ALA A 142 -27.34 39.27 15.65
C ALA A 142 -26.05 38.88 16.42
N ALA A 143 -26.18 38.52 17.70
CA ALA A 143 -25.06 38.04 18.50
C ALA A 143 -24.55 36.68 18.01
N LEU A 144 -25.45 35.73 17.75
CA LEU A 144 -25.12 34.39 17.26
C LEU A 144 -24.60 34.40 15.82
N ALA A 145 -25.02 35.34 14.98
CA ALA A 145 -24.51 35.49 13.61
C ALA A 145 -23.00 35.76 13.56
N LYS A 146 -22.40 36.36 14.61
CA LYS A 146 -20.94 36.55 14.71
C LYS A 146 -20.17 35.23 14.86
N HIS A 147 -20.87 34.16 15.23
CA HIS A 147 -20.33 32.82 15.45
C HIS A 147 -20.97 31.80 14.50
N ALA A 148 -21.42 32.24 13.32
CA ALA A 148 -22.12 31.40 12.36
C ALA A 148 -21.28 30.21 11.86
N GLU A 149 -19.96 30.36 11.76
CA GLU A 149 -19.05 29.27 11.37
C GLU A 149 -19.11 28.12 12.38
N PHE A 150 -18.87 28.41 13.66
CA PHE A 150 -18.97 27.41 14.73
C PHE A 150 -20.36 26.79 14.83
N LEU A 151 -21.42 27.60 14.70
CA LEU A 151 -22.79 27.07 14.69
C LEU A 151 -23.01 26.13 13.51
N GLY A 152 -22.43 26.44 12.34
CA GLY A 152 -22.45 25.59 11.16
C GLY A 152 -21.76 24.23 11.40
N GLU A 153 -20.61 24.22 12.07
CA GLU A 153 -19.89 22.99 12.43
C GLU A 153 -20.71 22.06 13.35
N VAL A 154 -21.50 22.63 14.26
CA VAL A 154 -22.41 21.84 15.14
C VAL A 154 -23.81 21.60 14.55
N GLY A 155 -24.02 21.94 13.27
CA GLY A 155 -25.29 21.72 12.58
C GLY A 155 -26.44 22.61 13.04
N LEU A 156 -26.14 23.81 13.54
CA LEU A 156 -27.10 24.84 13.95
C LEU A 156 -27.03 26.06 13.04
N THR A 157 -28.14 26.79 12.95
CA THR A 157 -28.14 28.15 12.44
C THR A 157 -28.57 29.12 13.53
N PRO A 158 -28.13 30.39 13.50
CA PRO A 158 -28.57 31.40 14.47
C PRO A 158 -30.10 31.50 14.58
N ALA A 159 -30.81 31.39 13.46
CA ALA A 159 -32.27 31.40 13.42
C ALA A 159 -32.86 30.12 14.04
N ALA A 160 -32.37 28.95 13.65
CA ALA A 160 -32.86 27.67 14.18
C ALA A 160 -32.66 27.56 15.70
N LEU A 161 -31.55 28.08 16.24
CA LEU A 161 -31.28 28.07 17.67
C LEU A 161 -32.29 28.94 18.45
N VAL A 162 -32.54 30.17 18.00
CA VAL A 162 -33.52 31.06 18.64
C VAL A 162 -34.93 30.48 18.56
N ASP A 163 -35.30 29.90 17.42
CA ASP A 163 -36.62 29.27 17.25
C ASP A 163 -36.78 28.00 18.11
N LEU A 164 -35.71 27.23 18.28
CA LEU A 164 -35.67 26.05 19.16
C LEU A 164 -35.85 26.45 20.63
N LEU A 165 -35.20 27.52 21.07
CA LEU A 165 -35.33 28.04 22.44
C LEU A 165 -36.75 28.58 22.72
N ARG A 166 -37.35 29.26 21.75
CA ARG A 166 -38.75 29.72 21.85
C ARG A 166 -39.72 28.55 22.03
N LYS A 167 -39.50 27.46 21.27
CA LYS A 167 -40.31 26.23 21.37
C LYS A 167 -40.12 25.50 22.70
N ASN A 168 -38.90 25.41 23.21
CA ASN A 168 -38.62 24.73 24.48
C ASN A 168 -39.22 25.48 25.68
N ARG A 169 -39.18 26.81 25.67
CA ARG A 169 -39.77 27.62 26.75
C ARG A 169 -41.30 27.65 26.75
N GLY A 170 -41.94 27.51 25.59
CA GLY A 170 -43.40 27.42 25.50
C GLY A 170 -43.98 26.05 25.92
N ARG A 171 -43.13 25.08 26.28
CA ARG A 171 -43.53 23.72 26.71
C ARG A 171 -43.29 23.45 28.20
N SER A 172 -42.64 24.36 28.92
CA SER A 172 -42.49 24.34 30.39
C SER A 172 -43.57 25.19 31.03
#